data_AF-A0A433F2W5-F1
#
_entry.id   AF-A0A433F2W5-F1
#
_cell.length_a   1.000
_cell.length_b   1.000
_cell.length_c   1.000
_cell.angle_alpha   90.00
_cell.angle_beta   90.00
_cell.angle_gamma   90.00
#
_symmetry.space_group_name_H-M   'P 1'
#
loop_
_entity.id
_entity.type
_entity.pdbx_description
1 polymer ?
#
loop_
_entity_poly.entity_id
_entity_poly.type
_entity_poly.pdbx_seq_one_letter_code
_entity_poly.pdbx_strand_id
1 'polypeptide(L)'
;MDSQDRKNVAMMGCFRSGTNFAKALLEQNYYCNVKNNVFGWKHGFLPIISSDSNASYSFDYDKAFFITKNPFSFLFSLFKYHQEVKRNLKAPLIFKNFIRSKIIVFDQANPRSPELRFSSPVDFWNAMNWNYASHKDFVHIRYEMLIEKPEFIINKAAEKMSLERTSGNFFVPEKKVKRINDGEVLSKADDYQTKEAFDKSSYLSHDYMASFDSDDIRCVMKELDSDLISRLGYSELIASLKS
;
A
#
# COMPACT_ATOMS: atom_id res chain seq x y z
N MET A 1 31.80 13.78 6.75
CA MET A 1 30.59 13.30 6.05
C MET A 1 29.43 13.78 6.88
N ASP A 2 28.76 14.84 6.41
CA ASP A 2 27.68 15.47 7.15
C ASP A 2 26.60 14.45 7.47
N SER A 3 26.25 14.37 8.75
CA SER A 3 25.01 13.74 9.21
C SER A 3 23.85 14.64 8.79
N GLN A 4 23.50 14.64 7.51
CA GLN A 4 22.23 15.23 7.09
C GLN A 4 21.11 14.47 7.81
N ASP A 5 20.30 15.22 8.54
CA ASP A 5 19.23 14.67 9.36
C ASP A 5 18.18 14.00 8.47
N ARG A 6 18.00 12.69 8.65
CA ARG A 6 17.08 11.90 7.82
C ARG A 6 15.67 12.09 8.33
N LYS A 7 14.78 12.58 7.48
CA LYS A 7 13.35 12.73 7.82
C LYS A 7 12.69 11.37 8.04
N ASN A 8 11.95 11.22 9.13
CA ASN A 8 11.06 10.10 9.37
C ASN A 8 9.77 10.27 8.56
N VAL A 9 9.53 9.34 7.62
CA VAL A 9 8.39 9.37 6.73
C VAL A 9 7.43 8.24 7.07
N ALA A 10 6.26 8.54 7.61
CA ALA A 10 5.23 7.55 7.89
C ALA A 10 4.62 7.01 6.58
N MET A 11 4.41 5.70 6.51
CA MET A 11 3.82 5.04 5.36
C MET A 11 2.60 4.22 5.76
N MET A 12 1.49 4.45 5.06
CA MET A 12 0.28 3.63 5.13
C MET A 12 -0.02 2.94 3.81
N GLY A 13 -0.77 1.84 3.87
CA GLY A 13 -1.28 1.16 2.69
C GLY A 13 -1.84 -0.20 3.01
N CYS A 14 -2.86 -0.62 2.26
CA CYS A 14 -3.42 -1.96 2.39
C CYS A 14 -2.35 -3.04 2.09
N PHE A 15 -2.63 -4.29 2.45
CA PHE A 15 -1.79 -5.40 2.02
C PHE A 15 -1.54 -5.38 0.52
N ARG A 16 -0.30 -5.72 0.12
CA ARG A 16 0.05 -5.93 -1.30
C ARG A 16 -0.15 -4.71 -2.21
N SER A 17 -0.22 -3.51 -1.63
CA SER A 17 -0.37 -2.23 -2.33
C SER A 17 0.95 -1.66 -2.89
N GLY A 18 2.09 -2.28 -2.58
CA GLY A 18 3.40 -1.81 -3.04
C GLY A 18 4.21 -1.02 -2.01
N THR A 19 3.80 -1.02 -0.74
CA THR A 19 4.48 -0.34 0.38
C THR A 19 6.00 -0.58 0.41
N ASN A 20 6.46 -1.83 0.31
CA ASN A 20 7.90 -2.11 0.34
C ASN A 20 8.66 -1.58 -0.90
N PHE A 21 7.99 -1.48 -2.05
CA PHE A 21 8.60 -0.94 -3.27
C PHE A 21 8.76 0.57 -3.14
N ALA A 22 7.72 1.27 -2.66
CA ALA A 22 7.80 2.70 -2.36
C ALA A 22 8.86 3.01 -1.29
N LYS A 23 8.92 2.20 -0.21
CA LYS A 23 9.96 2.29 0.83
C LYS A 23 11.37 2.18 0.23
N ALA A 24 11.63 1.15 -0.55
CA ALA A 24 12.95 0.96 -1.18
C ALA A 24 13.32 2.13 -2.10
N LEU A 25 12.37 2.64 -2.89
CA LEU A 25 12.63 3.78 -3.76
C LEU A 25 12.91 5.06 -2.98
N LEU A 26 12.18 5.36 -1.91
CA LEU A 26 12.42 6.56 -1.11
C LEU A 26 13.74 6.47 -0.34
N GLU A 27 14.01 5.38 0.38
CA GLU A 27 15.19 5.28 1.26
C GLU A 27 16.51 5.16 0.51
N GLN A 28 16.49 4.75 -0.77
CA GLN A 28 17.69 4.69 -1.60
C GLN A 28 17.96 5.98 -2.38
N ASN A 29 16.93 6.80 -2.63
CA ASN A 29 17.06 8.00 -3.46
C ASN A 29 16.95 9.32 -2.67
N TYR A 30 16.54 9.28 -1.39
CA TYR A 30 16.29 10.47 -0.57
C TYR A 30 16.80 10.30 0.87
N TYR A 31 17.18 11.40 1.51
CA TYR A 31 17.57 11.45 2.92
C TYR A 31 16.35 11.31 3.84
N CYS A 32 15.84 10.08 3.91
CA CYS A 32 14.68 9.75 4.72
C CYS A 32 14.75 8.32 5.28
N ASN A 33 13.92 8.06 6.30
CA ASN A 33 13.64 6.75 6.85
C ASN A 33 12.13 6.53 6.78
N VAL A 34 11.70 5.55 5.99
CA VAL A 34 10.28 5.23 5.86
C VAL A 34 9.87 4.30 7.00
N LYS A 35 8.99 4.78 7.86
CA LYS A 35 8.47 4.10 9.04
C LYS A 35 7.10 3.52 8.75
N ASN A 36 6.87 2.27 9.14
CA ASN A 36 5.61 1.60 8.90
C ASN A 36 4.76 1.42 10.16
N ASN A 37 5.32 1.54 11.37
CA ASN A 37 4.58 1.36 12.61
C ASN A 37 4.20 2.67 13.34
N VAL A 38 4.23 3.82 12.65
CA VAL A 38 3.97 5.14 13.26
C VAL A 38 2.59 5.22 13.92
N PHE A 39 1.55 4.76 13.22
CA PHE A 39 0.17 4.82 13.69
C PHE A 39 -0.32 3.49 14.30
N GLY A 40 0.61 2.67 14.78
CA GLY A 40 0.35 1.27 15.12
C GLY A 40 0.56 0.36 13.91
N TRP A 41 -0.34 -0.60 13.68
CA TRP A 41 -0.14 -1.55 12.59
C TRP A 41 -0.38 -0.91 11.22
N LYS A 42 0.61 -0.97 10.32
CA LYS A 42 0.60 -0.34 8.97
C LYS A 42 -0.56 -0.71 8.05
N HIS A 43 -1.23 -1.82 8.33
CA HIS A 43 -2.39 -2.32 7.59
C HIS A 43 -3.71 -2.09 8.34
N GLY A 44 -3.67 -1.38 9.46
CA GLY A 44 -4.83 -0.89 10.21
C GLY A 44 -5.23 0.53 9.80
N PHE A 45 -6.30 1.01 10.41
CA PHE A 45 -6.77 2.38 10.23
C PHE A 45 -5.82 3.38 10.88
N LEU A 46 -5.77 4.60 10.32
CA LEU A 46 -5.36 5.76 11.08
C LEU A 46 -6.35 5.96 12.24
N PRO A 47 -5.85 6.07 13.49
CA PRO A 47 -6.72 6.22 14.64
C PRO A 47 -7.47 7.55 14.59
N ILE A 48 -8.75 7.52 14.92
CA ILE A 48 -9.56 8.73 15.14
C ILE A 48 -9.45 9.06 16.62
N ILE A 49 -8.77 10.15 16.94
CA ILE A 49 -8.53 10.60 18.32
C ILE A 49 -9.48 11.76 18.60
N SER A 50 -10.32 11.60 19.62
CA SER A 50 -11.23 12.65 20.05
C SER A 50 -10.47 13.75 20.82
N SER A 51 -10.91 15.00 20.68
CA SER A 51 -10.28 16.15 21.34
C SER A 51 -10.40 16.12 22.87
N ASP A 52 -11.38 15.39 23.40
CA ASP A 52 -11.61 15.14 24.83
C ASP A 52 -10.96 13.83 25.32
N SER A 53 -10.19 13.15 24.46
CA SER A 53 -9.47 11.94 24.88
C SER A 53 -8.41 12.30 25.90
N ASN A 54 -8.43 11.60 27.05
CA ASN A 54 -7.37 11.70 28.06
C ASN A 54 -6.05 11.04 27.60
N ALA A 55 -6.04 10.39 26.43
CA ALA A 55 -4.84 9.84 25.83
C ALA A 55 -4.13 10.90 24.99
N SER A 56 -2.92 11.29 25.42
CA SER A 56 -2.02 12.08 24.59
C SER A 56 -1.36 11.16 23.56
N TYR A 57 -1.70 11.35 22.29
CA TYR A 57 -1.04 10.66 21.19
C TYR A 57 -0.10 11.63 20.49
N SER A 58 1.21 11.44 20.64
CA SER A 58 2.21 12.05 19.78
C SER A 58 2.78 11.00 18.84
N PHE A 59 2.54 11.15 17.55
CA PHE A 59 3.13 10.31 16.52
C PHE A 59 4.44 10.93 16.07
N ASP A 60 5.52 10.14 16.11
CA ASP A 60 6.85 10.58 15.71
C ASP A 60 7.06 10.36 14.20
N TYR A 61 6.77 11.41 13.41
CA TYR A 61 7.07 11.46 11.99
C TYR A 61 7.12 12.92 11.49
N ASP A 62 7.92 13.18 10.46
CA ASP A 62 8.04 14.50 9.82
C ASP A 62 7.07 14.67 8.66
N LYS A 63 6.85 13.58 7.90
CA LYS A 63 6.06 13.53 6.67
C LYS A 63 5.31 12.21 6.57
N ALA A 64 4.27 12.16 5.76
CA ALA A 64 3.51 10.93 5.57
C ALA A 64 3.06 10.74 4.14
N PHE A 65 2.95 9.48 3.72
CA PHE A 65 2.33 9.10 2.47
C PHE A 65 1.50 7.82 2.63
N PHE A 66 0.61 7.60 1.68
CA PHE A 66 -0.04 6.31 1.52
C PHE A 66 0.00 5.85 0.08
N ILE A 67 0.08 4.54 -0.09
CA ILE A 67 0.06 3.91 -1.40
C ILE A 67 -1.23 3.12 -1.58
N THR A 68 -1.81 3.30 -2.76
CA THR A 68 -3.01 2.58 -3.19
C THR A 68 -2.68 1.78 -4.44
N LYS A 69 -3.38 0.67 -4.59
CA LYS A 69 -3.37 -0.16 -5.78
C LYS A 69 -4.79 -0.22 -6.30
N ASN A 70 -4.98 -0.27 -7.61
CA ASN A 70 -6.30 -0.37 -8.19
C ASN A 70 -7.06 -1.59 -7.60
N PRO A 71 -8.37 -1.49 -7.41
CA PRO A 71 -9.15 -2.48 -6.68
C PRO A 71 -9.04 -3.88 -7.27
N PHE A 72 -9.12 -4.07 -8.59
CA PHE A 72 -9.03 -5.40 -9.21
C PHE A 72 -7.67 -6.06 -8.96
N SER A 73 -6.57 -5.33 -9.20
CA SER A 73 -5.23 -5.85 -8.94
C SER A 73 -4.98 -6.09 -7.46
N PHE A 74 -5.55 -5.24 -6.59
CA PHE A 74 -5.51 -5.42 -5.15
C PHE A 74 -6.21 -6.70 -4.72
N LEU A 75 -7.45 -6.94 -5.14
CA LEU A 75 -8.24 -8.12 -4.79
C LEU A 75 -7.52 -9.41 -5.16
N PHE A 76 -7.00 -9.47 -6.39
CA PHE A 76 -6.25 -10.62 -6.86
C PHE A 76 -4.94 -10.80 -6.06
N SER A 77 -4.22 -9.72 -5.80
CA SER A 77 -2.96 -9.77 -5.02
C SER A 77 -3.20 -10.20 -3.57
N LEU A 78 -4.29 -9.73 -2.95
CA LEU A 78 -4.68 -10.08 -1.59
C LEU A 78 -5.09 -11.55 -1.51
N PHE A 79 -5.85 -12.05 -2.49
CA PHE A 79 -6.23 -13.45 -2.57
C PHE A 79 -5.01 -14.38 -2.70
N LYS A 80 -4.07 -14.08 -3.62
CA LYS A 80 -2.83 -14.86 -3.74
C LYS A 80 -2.03 -14.87 -2.44
N TYR A 81 -1.89 -13.70 -1.81
CA TYR A 81 -1.23 -13.59 -0.51
C TYR A 81 -1.91 -14.43 0.57
N HIS A 82 -3.25 -14.46 0.59
CA HIS A 82 -4.02 -15.29 1.51
C HIS A 82 -3.75 -16.78 1.30
N GLN A 83 -3.76 -17.23 0.04
CA GLN A 83 -3.50 -18.63 -0.29
C GLN A 83 -2.06 -19.05 0.07
N GLU A 84 -1.08 -18.20 -0.22
CA GLU A 84 0.34 -18.48 0.00
C GLU A 84 0.72 -18.46 1.49
N VAL A 85 0.29 -17.43 2.21
CA VAL A 85 0.85 -17.12 3.53
C VAL A 85 -0.10 -17.50 4.66
N LYS A 86 -1.41 -17.52 4.40
CA LYS A 86 -2.46 -17.89 5.37
C LYS A 86 -2.30 -17.20 6.73
N ARG A 87 -1.88 -15.93 6.70
CA ARG A 87 -1.66 -15.08 7.87
C ARG A 87 -2.43 -13.77 7.76
N ASN A 88 -2.80 -13.21 8.90
CA ASN A 88 -3.42 -11.89 9.03
C ASN A 88 -4.78 -11.71 8.34
N LEU A 89 -5.34 -12.78 7.75
CA LEU A 89 -6.60 -12.76 7.02
C LEU A 89 -7.37 -14.07 7.25
N LYS A 90 -8.66 -13.97 7.62
CA LYS A 90 -9.62 -15.07 7.57
C LYS A 90 -10.58 -14.80 6.42
N ALA A 91 -10.53 -15.65 5.39
CA ALA A 91 -11.33 -15.52 4.18
C ALA A 91 -11.40 -16.86 3.42
N PRO A 92 -12.33 -17.03 2.46
CA PRO A 92 -12.37 -18.21 1.60
C PRO A 92 -11.11 -18.40 0.75
N LEU A 93 -10.82 -19.66 0.39
CA LEU A 93 -9.67 -20.04 -0.45
C LEU A 93 -10.01 -20.18 -1.94
N ILE A 94 -11.27 -19.93 -2.32
CA ILE A 94 -11.76 -19.92 -3.70
C ILE A 94 -11.99 -18.46 -4.09
N PHE A 95 -11.42 -18.00 -5.21
CA PHE A 95 -11.43 -16.58 -5.60
C PHE A 95 -12.83 -16.00 -5.71
N LYS A 96 -13.74 -16.72 -6.39
CA LYS A 96 -15.13 -16.33 -6.56
C LYS A 96 -15.86 -16.11 -5.22
N ASN A 97 -15.59 -16.97 -4.23
CA ASN A 97 -16.14 -16.84 -2.89
C ASN A 97 -15.44 -15.73 -2.11
N PHE A 98 -14.12 -15.60 -2.27
CA PHE A 98 -13.30 -14.61 -1.59
C PHE A 98 -13.82 -13.19 -1.81
N ILE A 99 -14.04 -12.78 -3.06
CA ILE A 99 -14.48 -11.42 -3.38
C ILE A 99 -15.93 -11.11 -2.95
N ARG A 100 -16.73 -12.14 -2.61
CA ARG A 100 -18.15 -12.02 -2.19
C ARG A 100 -18.39 -12.26 -0.70
N SER A 101 -17.34 -12.59 0.05
CA SER A 101 -17.48 -13.02 1.43
C SER A 101 -16.94 -12.00 2.40
N LYS A 102 -17.51 -12.00 3.61
CA LYS A 102 -16.94 -11.29 4.74
C LYS A 102 -15.50 -11.73 4.97
N ILE A 103 -14.64 -10.77 5.28
CA ILE A 103 -13.25 -11.04 5.65
C ILE A 103 -12.94 -10.48 7.02
N ILE A 104 -11.98 -11.12 7.70
CA ILE A 104 -11.43 -10.65 8.95
C ILE A 104 -9.95 -10.40 8.76
N VAL A 105 -9.50 -9.20 9.12
CA VAL A 105 -8.11 -8.74 9.04
C VAL A 105 -7.59 -8.51 10.47
N PHE A 106 -6.39 -9.01 10.77
CA PHE A 106 -5.82 -8.95 12.12
C PHE A 106 -4.30 -9.06 12.09
N ASP A 107 -3.62 -8.63 13.14
CA ASP A 107 -2.18 -8.86 13.29
C ASP A 107 -1.91 -10.20 13.98
N GLN A 108 -1.52 -11.23 13.22
CA GLN A 108 -1.20 -12.55 13.78
C GLN A 108 0.02 -12.51 14.72
N ALA A 109 0.93 -11.54 14.55
CA ALA A 109 2.10 -11.42 15.43
C ALA A 109 1.71 -11.03 16.87
N ASN A 110 0.50 -10.50 17.07
CA ASN A 110 -0.05 -10.18 18.36
C ASN A 110 -1.28 -11.07 18.65
N PRO A 111 -1.18 -12.10 19.53
CA PRO A 111 -2.30 -12.99 19.87
C PRO A 111 -3.52 -12.29 20.46
N ARG A 112 -3.37 -11.06 20.96
CA ARG A 112 -4.44 -10.22 21.51
C ARG A 112 -4.81 -9.07 20.57
N SER A 113 -4.41 -9.13 19.30
CA SER A 113 -4.77 -8.13 18.30
C SER A 113 -6.28 -8.04 18.18
N PRO A 114 -6.86 -6.82 18.16
CA PRO A 114 -8.23 -6.65 17.71
C PRO A 114 -8.36 -7.12 16.25
N GLU A 115 -9.58 -7.50 15.89
CA GLU A 115 -9.94 -7.94 14.54
C GLU A 115 -10.75 -6.86 13.84
N LEU A 116 -10.40 -6.55 12.59
CA LEU A 116 -11.19 -5.72 11.69
C LEU A 116 -12.06 -6.63 10.83
N ARG A 117 -13.36 -6.38 10.80
CA ARG A 117 -14.32 -7.16 10.02
C ARG A 117 -14.92 -6.31 8.90
N PHE A 118 -14.87 -6.83 7.69
CA PHE A 118 -15.40 -6.17 6.49
C PHE A 118 -16.44 -7.05 5.82
N SER A 119 -17.40 -6.41 5.13
CA SER A 119 -18.46 -7.10 4.40
C SER A 119 -17.94 -7.87 3.19
N SER A 120 -16.86 -7.36 2.59
CA SER A 120 -16.13 -7.97 1.48
C SER A 120 -14.68 -7.46 1.44
N PRO A 121 -13.80 -8.05 0.61
CA PRO A 121 -12.50 -7.46 0.31
C PRO A 121 -12.58 -6.11 -0.42
N VAL A 122 -13.69 -5.79 -1.09
CA VAL A 122 -13.93 -4.49 -1.73
C VAL A 122 -14.23 -3.44 -0.66
N ASP A 123 -15.08 -3.78 0.31
CA ASP A 123 -15.36 -2.94 1.49
C ASP A 123 -14.08 -2.64 2.29
N PHE A 124 -13.21 -3.64 2.46
CA PHE A 124 -11.87 -3.43 3.03
C PHE A 124 -11.05 -2.42 2.21
N TRP A 125 -11.03 -2.55 0.88
CA TRP A 125 -10.31 -1.58 0.05
C TRP A 125 -10.90 -0.17 0.18
N ASN A 126 -12.23 -0.02 0.14
CA ASN A 126 -12.89 1.28 0.27
C ASN A 126 -12.58 1.92 1.63
N ALA A 127 -12.86 1.21 2.73
CA ALA A 127 -12.75 1.75 4.07
C ALA A 127 -11.33 2.22 4.40
N MET A 128 -10.33 1.41 4.09
CA MET A 128 -8.94 1.74 4.40
C MET A 128 -8.45 2.92 3.58
N ASN A 129 -8.67 2.90 2.26
CA ASN A 129 -8.19 3.98 1.41
C ASN A 129 -8.96 5.29 1.65
N TRP A 130 -10.25 5.24 2.01
CA TRP A 130 -10.99 6.41 2.44
C TRP A 130 -10.40 7.03 3.70
N ASN A 131 -10.14 6.20 4.71
CA ASN A 131 -9.51 6.63 5.96
C ASN A 131 -8.14 7.29 5.70
N TYR A 132 -7.27 6.66 4.89
CA TYR A 132 -5.96 7.24 4.55
C TYR A 132 -6.10 8.54 3.76
N ALA A 133 -6.96 8.56 2.74
CA ALA A 133 -7.16 9.74 1.90
C ALA A 133 -7.77 10.91 2.68
N SER A 134 -8.50 10.65 3.78
CA SER A 134 -9.10 11.67 4.62
C SER A 134 -8.07 12.52 5.40
N HIS A 135 -6.85 12.01 5.59
CA HIS A 135 -5.77 12.74 6.24
C HIS A 135 -5.11 13.71 5.25
N LYS A 136 -5.29 15.02 5.46
CA LYS A 136 -4.89 16.07 4.49
C LYS A 136 -3.38 16.13 4.22
N ASP A 137 -2.56 15.80 5.22
CA ASP A 137 -1.11 15.88 5.10
C ASP A 137 -0.47 14.68 4.39
N PHE A 138 -1.25 13.66 4.04
CA PHE A 138 -0.73 12.46 3.42
C PHE A 138 -0.55 12.64 1.92
N VAL A 139 0.67 12.41 1.43
CA VAL A 139 0.91 12.33 0.00
C VAL A 139 0.39 11.01 -0.55
N HIS A 140 -0.43 11.07 -1.59
CA HIS A 140 -0.98 9.88 -2.24
C HIS A 140 -0.08 9.38 -3.38
N ILE A 141 0.16 8.06 -3.41
CA ILE A 141 0.85 7.36 -4.50
C ILE A 141 -0.05 6.28 -5.08
N ARG A 142 -0.21 6.26 -6.42
CA ARG A 142 -0.81 5.14 -7.17
C ARG A 142 0.26 4.14 -7.55
N TYR A 143 0.05 2.86 -7.22
CA TYR A 143 1.04 1.81 -7.44
C TYR A 143 1.34 1.56 -8.92
N GLU A 144 0.32 1.65 -9.78
CA GLU A 144 0.44 1.43 -11.22
C GLU A 144 1.36 2.48 -11.84
N MET A 145 1.16 3.75 -11.47
CA MET A 145 2.03 4.84 -11.90
C MET A 145 3.44 4.69 -11.33
N LEU A 146 3.57 4.20 -10.10
CA LEU A 146 4.86 3.97 -9.46
C LEU A 146 5.66 2.86 -10.18
N ILE A 147 4.99 1.83 -10.70
CA ILE A 147 5.65 0.81 -11.51
C ILE A 147 6.04 1.36 -12.88
N GLU A 148 5.13 2.07 -13.53
CA GLU A 148 5.32 2.58 -14.90
C GLU A 148 6.42 3.66 -14.96
N LYS A 149 6.40 4.61 -14.03
CA LYS A 149 7.26 5.80 -14.00
C LYS A 149 7.84 6.05 -12.60
N PRO A 150 8.66 5.13 -12.07
CA PRO A 150 9.11 5.16 -10.67
C PRO A 150 9.82 6.46 -10.30
N GLU A 151 10.77 6.90 -11.12
CA GLU A 151 11.53 8.13 -10.86
C GLU A 151 10.63 9.36 -10.83
N PHE A 152 9.78 9.53 -11.86
CA PHE A 152 8.87 10.67 -11.94
C PHE A 152 7.92 10.74 -10.74
N ILE A 153 7.29 9.61 -10.38
CA ILE A 153 6.31 9.56 -9.29
C ILE A 153 6.97 9.78 -7.94
N ILE A 154 8.14 9.19 -7.70
CA ILE A 154 8.86 9.38 -6.44
C ILE A 154 9.41 10.80 -6.32
N ASN A 155 9.92 11.39 -7.39
CA ASN A 155 10.37 12.79 -7.38
C ASN A 155 9.21 13.73 -7.03
N LYS A 156 8.02 13.51 -7.60
CA LYS A 156 6.81 14.28 -7.27
C LYS A 156 6.35 14.09 -5.82
N ALA A 157 6.43 12.86 -5.29
CA ALA A 157 6.08 12.59 -3.91
C ALA A 157 7.08 13.23 -2.92
N ALA A 158 8.37 13.13 -3.23
CA ALA A 158 9.46 13.72 -2.46
C ALA A 158 9.39 15.25 -2.45
N GLU A 159 9.09 15.88 -3.58
CA GLU A 159 8.86 17.34 -3.69
C GLU A 159 7.76 17.80 -2.73
N LYS A 160 6.60 17.11 -2.73
CA LYS A 160 5.47 17.40 -1.82
C LYS A 160 5.82 17.19 -0.35
N MET A 161 6.69 16.22 -0.06
CA MET A 161 7.18 15.96 1.30
C MET A 161 8.41 16.81 1.67
N SER A 162 8.92 17.62 0.74
CA SER A 162 10.16 18.40 0.87
C SER A 162 11.35 17.52 1.30
N LEU A 163 11.50 16.36 0.67
CA LEU A 163 12.64 15.46 0.92
C LEU A 163 13.83 15.87 0.06
N GLU A 164 15.02 15.78 0.64
CA GLU A 164 16.26 16.03 -0.07
C GLU A 164 16.74 14.75 -0.76
N ARG A 165 17.12 14.87 -2.04
CA ARG A 165 17.60 13.74 -2.86
C ARG A 165 19.03 13.40 -2.48
N THR A 166 19.36 12.11 -2.43
CA THR A 166 20.75 11.66 -2.27
C THR A 166 21.56 11.95 -3.53
N SER A 167 22.90 12.02 -3.39
CA SER A 167 23.79 12.11 -4.53
C SER A 167 23.83 10.78 -5.29
N GLY A 168 23.73 10.82 -6.62
CA GLY A 168 23.82 9.65 -7.48
C GLY A 168 22.67 9.48 -8.49
N ASN A 169 22.73 8.37 -9.22
CA ASN A 169 21.71 7.96 -10.17
C ASN A 169 20.45 7.45 -9.44
N PHE A 170 19.29 7.62 -10.07
CA PHE A 170 18.05 7.14 -9.48
C PHE A 170 18.01 5.61 -9.46
N PHE A 171 17.92 5.02 -8.27
CA PHE A 171 17.82 3.59 -8.07
C PHE A 171 16.37 3.10 -8.27
N VAL A 172 16.22 2.05 -9.07
CA VAL A 172 14.98 1.29 -9.22
C VAL A 172 15.27 -0.19 -8.99
N PRO A 173 14.57 -0.88 -8.07
CA PRO A 173 14.68 -2.32 -7.94
C PRO A 173 14.34 -3.06 -9.24
N GLU A 174 15.20 -3.98 -9.64
CA GLU A 174 15.01 -4.90 -10.77
C GLU A 174 14.41 -6.24 -10.31
N LYS A 175 14.64 -6.60 -9.04
CA LYS A 175 14.18 -7.82 -8.40
C LYS A 175 13.04 -7.53 -7.43
N LYS A 176 12.34 -8.59 -7.00
CA LYS A 176 11.25 -8.44 -6.02
C LYS A 176 11.81 -7.86 -4.74
N VAL A 177 11.11 -6.90 -4.16
CA VAL A 177 11.49 -6.34 -2.86
C VAL A 177 11.16 -7.31 -1.72
N LYS A 178 12.03 -7.36 -0.71
CA LYS A 178 11.83 -8.18 0.50
C LYS A 178 10.63 -7.70 1.32
N ARG A 179 10.17 -8.55 2.24
CA ARG A 179 9.23 -8.16 3.29
C ARG A 179 10.03 -7.48 4.40
N ILE A 180 10.01 -6.15 4.44
CA ILE A 180 10.84 -5.35 5.34
C ILE A 180 10.01 -4.83 6.51
N ASN A 181 10.59 -4.88 7.71
CA ASN A 181 10.06 -4.30 8.94
C ASN A 181 10.97 -3.17 9.46
N ASP A 182 10.45 -2.32 10.35
CA ASP A 182 11.16 -1.12 10.84
C ASP A 182 12.43 -1.44 11.67
N GLY A 183 12.58 -2.68 12.16
CA GLY A 183 13.76 -3.13 12.90
C GLY A 183 14.93 -3.62 12.04
N GLU A 184 14.78 -3.66 10.71
CA GLU A 184 15.85 -4.08 9.81
C GLU A 184 16.75 -2.89 9.44
N VAL A 185 18.06 -3.03 9.66
CA VAL A 185 19.04 -2.04 9.21
C VAL A 185 19.39 -2.34 7.75
N LEU A 186 18.82 -1.58 6.83
CA LEU A 186 19.06 -1.71 5.39
C LEU A 186 19.87 -0.51 4.91
N SER A 187 21.05 -0.77 4.37
CA SER A 187 22.01 0.28 4.02
C SER A 187 22.31 0.36 2.52
N LYS A 188 22.19 -0.74 1.80
CA LYS A 188 22.53 -0.87 0.37
C LYS A 188 21.34 -1.37 -0.44
N ALA A 189 21.32 -1.06 -1.73
CA ALA A 189 20.27 -1.45 -2.67
C ALA A 189 19.94 -2.96 -2.67
N ASP A 190 20.96 -3.82 -2.54
CA ASP A 190 20.80 -5.27 -2.49
C ASP A 190 20.12 -5.76 -1.21
N ASP A 191 20.17 -4.98 -0.12
CA ASP A 191 19.51 -5.32 1.13
C ASP A 191 17.98 -5.36 0.94
N TYR A 192 17.44 -4.54 0.03
CA TYR A 192 16.00 -4.40 -0.22
C TYR A 192 15.42 -5.49 -1.14
N GLN A 193 16.25 -6.25 -1.84
CA GLN A 193 15.82 -7.12 -2.94
C GLN A 193 15.98 -8.62 -2.63
N THR A 194 15.07 -9.45 -3.11
CA THR A 194 15.21 -10.91 -3.15
C THR A 194 16.05 -11.33 -4.36
N LYS A 195 16.24 -12.64 -4.56
CA LYS A 195 16.90 -13.19 -5.75
C LYS A 195 15.97 -13.31 -6.96
N GLU A 196 14.66 -13.16 -6.77
CA GLU A 196 13.65 -13.38 -7.80
C GLU A 196 13.43 -12.13 -8.66
N ALA A 197 13.31 -12.31 -9.97
CA ALA A 197 12.95 -11.22 -10.88
C ALA A 197 11.56 -10.65 -10.55
N PHE A 198 11.42 -9.33 -10.68
CA PHE A 198 10.12 -8.67 -10.55
C PHE A 198 9.48 -8.47 -11.92
N ASP A 199 8.42 -9.22 -12.20
CA ASP A 199 7.62 -9.08 -13.40
C ASP A 199 6.71 -7.84 -13.30
N LYS A 200 7.22 -6.71 -13.79
CA LYS A 200 6.46 -5.45 -13.92
C LYS A 200 5.36 -5.55 -14.96
N SER A 201 5.60 -6.27 -16.06
CA SER A 201 4.68 -6.42 -17.19
C SER A 201 3.32 -6.91 -16.74
N SER A 202 3.27 -7.94 -15.88
CA SER A 202 2.00 -8.52 -15.40
C SER A 202 1.05 -7.51 -14.72
N TYR A 203 1.56 -6.40 -14.19
CA TYR A 203 0.74 -5.34 -13.59
C TYR A 203 0.32 -4.28 -14.62
N LEU A 204 1.17 -4.01 -15.61
CA LEU A 204 0.93 -3.02 -16.66
C LEU A 204 0.00 -3.55 -17.77
N SER A 205 0.04 -4.86 -18.04
CA SER A 205 -0.85 -5.53 -19.00
C SER A 205 -2.19 -5.96 -18.40
N HIS A 206 -2.38 -5.72 -17.09
CA HIS A 206 -3.60 -6.07 -16.37
C HIS A 206 -3.96 -7.57 -16.38
N ASP A 207 -2.96 -8.48 -16.45
CA ASP A 207 -3.16 -9.94 -16.52
C ASP A 207 -4.04 -10.50 -15.39
N TYR A 208 -4.08 -9.82 -14.25
CA TYR A 208 -4.96 -10.16 -13.12
C TYR A 208 -6.45 -10.18 -13.50
N MET A 209 -6.86 -9.44 -14.54
CA MET A 209 -8.25 -9.42 -15.02
C MET A 209 -8.70 -10.77 -15.56
N ALA A 210 -7.78 -11.62 -16.05
CA ALA A 210 -8.11 -12.97 -16.51
C ALA A 210 -8.69 -13.87 -15.40
N SER A 211 -8.57 -13.48 -14.13
CA SER A 211 -9.16 -14.20 -12.99
C SER A 211 -10.60 -13.76 -12.67
N PHE A 212 -11.14 -12.76 -13.36
CA PHE A 212 -12.48 -12.22 -13.11
C PHE A 212 -13.41 -12.55 -14.28
N ASP A 213 -14.52 -13.21 -14.00
CA ASP A 213 -15.62 -13.33 -14.96
C ASP A 213 -16.51 -12.05 -14.95
N SER A 214 -17.48 -11.97 -15.86
CA SER A 214 -18.38 -10.82 -15.97
C SER A 214 -19.21 -10.57 -14.70
N ASP A 215 -19.52 -11.63 -13.95
CA ASP A 215 -20.28 -11.51 -12.71
C ASP A 215 -19.40 -11.06 -11.56
N ASP A 216 -18.12 -11.45 -11.55
CA ASP A 216 -17.10 -10.96 -10.63
C ASP A 216 -16.90 -9.45 -10.82
N ILE A 217 -16.72 -9.01 -12.07
CA ILE A 217 -16.56 -7.58 -12.40
C ILE A 217 -17.79 -6.80 -11.92
N ARG A 218 -18.99 -7.28 -12.23
CA ARG A 218 -20.24 -6.63 -11.80
C ARG A 218 -20.36 -6.55 -10.29
N CYS A 219 -19.98 -7.63 -9.59
CA CYS A 219 -19.99 -7.67 -8.12
C CYS A 219 -19.05 -6.61 -7.53
N VAL A 220 -17.81 -6.55 -8.01
CA VAL A 220 -16.82 -5.57 -7.54
C VAL A 220 -17.31 -4.16 -7.81
N MET A 221 -17.75 -3.88 -9.04
CA MET A 221 -18.20 -2.55 -9.45
C MET A 221 -19.41 -2.05 -8.64
N LYS A 222 -20.31 -2.95 -8.21
CA LYS A 222 -21.46 -2.57 -7.39
C LYS A 222 -21.04 -2.09 -5.99
N GLU A 223 -19.93 -2.58 -5.48
CA GLU A 223 -19.44 -2.25 -4.13
C GLU A 223 -18.37 -1.15 -4.14
N LEU A 224 -17.73 -0.87 -5.27
CA LEU A 224 -16.74 0.19 -5.36
C LEU A 224 -17.35 1.57 -5.12
N ASP A 225 -16.70 2.34 -4.26
CA ASP A 225 -17.06 3.71 -3.97
C ASP A 225 -16.59 4.62 -5.13
N SER A 226 -17.54 5.17 -5.89
CA SER A 226 -17.24 6.03 -7.04
C SER A 226 -16.53 7.33 -6.66
N ASP A 227 -16.85 7.90 -5.49
CA ASP A 227 -16.25 9.14 -5.02
C ASP A 227 -14.79 8.89 -4.63
N LEU A 228 -14.53 7.76 -3.98
CA LEU A 228 -13.17 7.32 -3.66
C LEU A 228 -12.35 7.03 -4.93
N ILE A 229 -12.93 6.33 -5.91
CA ILE A 229 -12.27 6.04 -7.18
C ILE A 229 -11.87 7.33 -7.89
N SER A 230 -12.77 8.31 -7.93
CA SER A 230 -12.50 9.64 -8.49
C SER A 230 -11.41 10.36 -7.71
N ARG A 231 -11.53 10.41 -6.37
CA ARG A 231 -10.58 11.06 -5.47
C ARG A 231 -9.16 10.51 -5.60
N LEU A 232 -9.03 9.19 -5.77
CA LEU A 232 -7.75 8.51 -5.94
C LEU A 232 -7.26 8.51 -7.40
N GLY A 233 -8.01 9.10 -8.33
CA GLY A 233 -7.62 9.19 -9.74
C GLY A 233 -7.65 7.84 -10.47
N TYR A 234 -8.56 6.94 -10.13
CA TYR A 234 -8.70 5.64 -10.80
C TYR A 234 -9.82 5.57 -11.85
N SER A 235 -10.60 6.64 -12.04
CA SER A 235 -11.78 6.63 -12.92
C SER A 235 -11.50 6.12 -14.33
N GLU A 236 -10.46 6.64 -15.00
CA GLU A 236 -10.10 6.25 -16.36
C GLU A 236 -9.65 4.79 -16.44
N LEU A 237 -8.77 4.36 -15.53
CA LEU A 237 -8.30 2.98 -15.46
C LEU A 237 -9.45 2.01 -15.22
N ILE A 238 -10.35 2.33 -14.28
CA ILE A 238 -11.51 1.47 -14.02
C ILE A 238 -12.47 1.44 -15.20
N ALA A 239 -12.58 2.52 -15.97
CA ALA A 239 -13.35 2.51 -17.21
C ALA A 239 -12.72 1.60 -18.27
N SER A 240 -11.39 1.62 -18.44
CA SER A 240 -10.70 0.79 -19.43
C SER A 240 -10.65 -0.69 -19.08
N LEU A 241 -10.80 -1.07 -17.80
CA LEU A 241 -10.86 -2.48 -17.39
C LEU A 241 -12.24 -3.12 -17.62
N LYS A 242 -13.23 -2.35 -18.10
CA LYS A 242 -14.60 -2.83 -18.41
C LYS A 242 -14.76 -3.28 -19.86
N SER A 243 -13.95 -2.74 -20.77
CA SER A 243 -13.99 -2.99 -22.21
C SER A 243 -13.29 -4.29 -22.58
#